data_AF-A0A8S4SK56-F1
#
_entry.id   AF-A0A8S4SK56-F1
#
_cell.length_a   1.000
_cell.length_b   1.000
_cell.length_c   1.000
_cell.angle_alpha   90.00
_cell.angle_beta   90.00
_cell.angle_gamma   90.00
#
_symmetry.space_group_name_H-M   'P 1'
#
loop_
_entity.id
_entity.type
_entity.pdbx_description
1 polymer ?
#
loop_
_entity_poly.entity_id
_entity_poly.type
_entity_poly.pdbx_seq_one_letter_code
_entity_poly.pdbx_strand_id
1 'polypeptide(L)'
;MVKGGLRCIGSTQHLKNLYGAGYTLEMKIGQHNQKPCLFSTESSGGASAEAAIALVAQLFPAATLEESFAERLVFSVPQCSVSSLARCFQQIEDAKEKLNIVEYSFSQTTLEQVFLKFAQTENVESSDQEH
;
A
#
# COMPACT_ATOMS: atom_id res chain seq x y z
N MET A 1 7.08 8.54 -22.68
CA MET A 1 7.17 9.93 -23.20
C MET A 1 6.22 10.78 -22.38
N VAL A 2 6.66 11.92 -21.84
CA VAL A 2 5.84 12.78 -20.95
C VAL A 2 6.11 14.23 -21.36
N LYS A 3 5.06 15.07 -21.54
CA LYS A 3 5.14 16.45 -22.05
C LYS A 3 6.00 16.62 -23.32
N GLY A 4 5.91 15.67 -24.27
CA GLY A 4 6.66 15.72 -25.54
C GLY A 4 8.14 15.31 -25.45
N GLY A 5 8.65 14.99 -24.25
CA GLY A 5 10.02 14.52 -24.03
C GLY A 5 10.10 13.02 -23.73
N LEU A 6 11.16 12.36 -24.22
CA LEU A 6 11.48 10.98 -23.87
C LEU A 6 12.20 10.95 -22.51
N ARG A 7 11.50 10.60 -21.43
CA ARG A 7 12.09 10.52 -20.08
C ARG A 7 12.76 9.18 -19.75
N CYS A 8 12.21 8.07 -20.25
CA CYS A 8 12.67 6.74 -19.89
C CYS A 8 12.71 5.85 -21.14
N ILE A 9 13.76 5.04 -21.27
CA ILE A 9 13.94 4.05 -22.35
C ILE A 9 14.43 2.73 -21.74
N GLY A 10 13.83 1.62 -22.16
CA GLY A 10 14.20 0.29 -21.66
C GLY A 10 13.05 -0.71 -21.77
N SER A 11 13.32 -1.97 -21.42
CA SER A 11 12.30 -3.02 -21.37
C SER A 11 11.26 -2.71 -20.29
N THR A 12 10.03 -3.22 -20.46
CA THR A 12 8.94 -3.03 -19.50
C THR A 12 9.34 -3.41 -18.07
N GLN A 13 10.09 -4.50 -17.89
CA GLN A 13 10.58 -4.92 -16.59
C GLN A 13 11.69 -4.01 -16.03
N HIS A 14 12.55 -3.47 -16.89
CA HIS A 14 13.60 -2.53 -16.50
C HIS A 14 13.01 -1.22 -15.97
N LEU A 15 12.00 -0.69 -16.66
CA LEU A 15 11.28 0.51 -16.24
C LEU A 15 10.46 0.28 -14.96
N LYS A 16 9.87 -0.91 -14.80
CA LYS A 16 9.22 -1.30 -13.53
C LYS A 16 10.23 -1.46 -12.38
N ASN A 17 11.43 -1.96 -12.63
CA ASN A 17 12.44 -2.07 -11.57
C ASN A 17 13.02 -0.71 -11.19
N LEU A 18 13.28 0.18 -12.16
CA LEU A 18 13.83 1.51 -11.92
C LEU A 18 12.84 2.48 -11.30
N TYR A 19 11.58 2.42 -11.72
CA TYR A 19 10.58 3.44 -11.38
C TYR A 19 9.28 2.86 -10.79
N GLY A 20 9.11 1.53 -10.81
CA GLY A 20 8.05 0.86 -10.07
C GLY A 20 8.33 0.93 -8.59
N ALA A 21 7.37 1.50 -7.86
CA ALA A 21 7.40 1.65 -6.41
C ALA A 21 7.30 0.31 -5.64
N GLY A 22 7.54 -0.83 -6.31
CA GLY A 22 7.46 -2.16 -5.73
C GLY A 22 6.08 -2.78 -5.83
N TYR A 23 5.51 -3.09 -4.68
CA TYR A 23 4.25 -3.80 -4.52
C TYR A 23 3.28 -2.96 -3.70
N THR A 24 1.99 -3.12 -3.98
CA THR A 24 0.90 -2.54 -3.20
C THR A 24 0.26 -3.68 -2.41
N LEU A 25 0.31 -3.59 -1.09
CA LEU A 25 -0.39 -4.48 -0.18
C LEU A 25 -1.66 -3.77 0.31
N GLU A 26 -2.80 -4.33 -0.04
CA GLU A 26 -4.09 -3.89 0.44
C GLU A 26 -4.66 -4.92 1.41
N MET A 27 -5.19 -4.47 2.54
CA MET A 27 -5.80 -5.34 3.54
C MET A 27 -7.12 -4.76 4.03
N LYS A 28 -8.11 -5.63 4.18
CA LYS A 28 -9.42 -5.33 4.75
C LYS A 28 -9.58 -6.06 6.07
N ILE A 29 -9.71 -5.29 7.15
CA ILE A 29 -9.92 -5.80 8.51
C ILE A 29 -11.41 -5.95 8.75
N GLY A 30 -11.85 -7.11 9.24
CA GLY A 30 -13.24 -7.31 9.63
C GLY A 30 -13.48 -6.77 11.03
N GLN A 31 -14.49 -5.92 11.18
CA GLN A 31 -14.96 -5.58 12.52
C GLN A 31 -15.51 -6.84 13.22
N HIS A 32 -15.03 -7.10 14.44
CA HIS A 32 -15.71 -8.04 15.32
C HIS A 32 -17.10 -7.47 15.60
N ASN A 33 -18.14 -8.20 15.23
CA ASN A 33 -19.55 -7.85 15.41
C ASN A 33 -19.92 -7.78 16.91
N GLN A 34 -19.40 -6.78 17.62
CA GLN A 34 -19.95 -6.33 18.88
C GLN A 34 -20.91 -5.19 18.53
N LYS A 35 -22.20 -5.54 18.49
CA LYS A 35 -23.39 -4.69 18.63
C LYS A 35 -23.05 -3.21 18.86
N PRO A 36 -23.56 -2.27 18.04
CA PRO A 36 -23.49 -0.85 18.36
C PRO A 36 -24.46 -0.60 19.52
N CYS A 37 -24.02 -0.88 20.74
CA CYS A 37 -24.68 -0.36 21.93
C CYS A 37 -24.37 1.14 21.95
N LEU A 38 -25.40 1.89 21.58
CA LEU A 38 -25.55 3.32 21.75
C LEU A 38 -24.92 3.76 23.09
N PHE A 39 -23.99 4.73 23.02
CA PHE A 39 -23.41 5.45 24.15
C PHE A 39 -22.17 4.80 24.82
N SER A 40 -20.99 5.05 24.25
CA SER A 40 -19.73 5.38 24.95
C SER A 40 -18.58 5.55 23.94
N THR A 41 -18.02 6.76 23.92
CA THR A 41 -16.61 7.14 23.71
C THR A 41 -15.69 6.13 23.00
N GLU A 42 -15.25 6.54 21.80
CA GLU A 42 -14.06 6.17 21.02
C GLU A 42 -13.16 4.99 21.49
N SER A 43 -12.72 4.16 20.51
CA SER A 43 -11.44 3.42 20.49
C SER A 43 -11.42 1.87 20.66
N SER A 44 -12.41 1.11 20.19
CA SER A 44 -12.30 -0.37 20.16
C SER A 44 -12.30 -1.00 18.76
N GLY A 45 -12.72 -0.28 17.72
CA GLY A 45 -12.69 -0.79 16.33
C GLY A 45 -11.32 -0.71 15.64
N GLY A 46 -10.37 0.05 16.20
CA GLY A 46 -9.05 0.29 15.61
C GLY A 46 -7.95 -0.70 16.03
N ALA A 47 -8.17 -1.51 17.08
CA ALA A 47 -7.13 -2.36 17.65
C ALA A 47 -6.61 -3.41 16.65
N SER A 48 -7.50 -4.03 15.87
CA SER A 48 -7.11 -5.00 14.83
C SER A 48 -6.39 -4.34 13.65
N ALA A 49 -6.74 -3.10 13.31
CA ALA A 49 -6.09 -2.33 12.25
C ALA A 49 -4.67 -1.92 12.66
N GLU A 50 -4.50 -1.43 13.89
CA GLU A 50 -3.18 -1.07 14.43
C GLU A 50 -2.24 -2.29 14.50
N ALA A 51 -2.77 -3.44 14.93
CA ALA A 51 -2.00 -4.69 14.95
C ALA A 51 -1.60 -5.16 13.54
N ALA A 52 -2.45 -4.95 12.53
CA ALA A 52 -2.10 -5.21 11.13
C ALA A 52 -1.01 -4.25 10.62
N ILE A 53 -1.08 -2.97 10.97
CA ILE A 53 -0.03 -1.99 10.64
C ILE A 53 1.30 -2.39 11.27
N ALA A 54 1.29 -2.77 12.56
CA ALA A 54 2.49 -3.22 13.27
C ALA A 54 3.10 -4.49 12.64
N LEU A 55 2.26 -5.45 12.23
CA LEU A 55 2.69 -6.64 11.51
C LEU A 55 3.37 -6.27 10.20
N VAL A 56 2.78 -5.39 9.39
CA VAL A 56 3.36 -4.95 8.12
C VAL A 56 4.68 -4.23 8.34
N ALA A 57 4.76 -3.35 9.35
CA ALA A 57 6.01 -2.66 9.69
C ALA A 57 7.12 -3.64 10.11
N GLN A 58 6.76 -4.75 10.79
CA GLN A 58 7.71 -5.80 11.15
C GLN A 58 8.13 -6.64 9.93
N LEU A 59 7.19 -6.98 9.05
CA LEU A 59 7.45 -7.77 7.84
C LEU A 59 8.22 -6.99 6.79
N PHE A 60 7.94 -5.69 6.68
CA PHE A 60 8.44 -4.80 5.65
C PHE A 60 8.85 -3.46 6.28
N PRO A 61 10.10 -3.34 6.77
CA PRO A 61 10.55 -2.15 7.49
C PRO A 61 10.58 -0.87 6.64
N ALA A 62 10.62 -1.01 5.31
CA ALA A 62 10.54 0.12 4.37
C ALA A 62 9.17 0.22 3.67
N ALA A 63 8.14 -0.47 4.16
CA ALA A 63 6.78 -0.24 3.70
C ALA A 63 6.23 1.08 4.26
N THR A 64 5.50 1.81 3.42
CA THR A 64 4.84 3.07 3.78
C THR A 64 3.33 2.88 3.66
N LEU A 65 2.57 3.31 4.68
CA LEU A 65 1.11 3.38 4.61
C LEU A 65 0.72 4.56 3.70
N GLU A 66 0.13 4.29 2.52
CA GLU A 66 -0.36 5.36 1.62
C GLU A 66 -1.75 5.82 2.05
N GLU A 67 -2.65 4.86 2.36
CA GLU A 67 -4.02 5.16 2.75
C GLU A 67 -4.51 4.24 3.87
N SER A 68 -5.20 4.83 4.85
CA SER A 68 -5.98 4.10 5.85
C SER A 68 -7.39 4.67 5.90
N PHE A 69 -8.37 3.90 5.41
CA PHE A 69 -9.77 4.33 5.37
C PHE A 69 -10.68 3.25 5.95
N ALA A 70 -11.33 3.58 7.07
CA ALA A 70 -12.24 2.70 7.80
C ALA A 70 -11.62 1.32 8.13
N GLU A 71 -11.94 0.32 7.33
CA GLU A 71 -11.47 -1.06 7.47
C GLU A 71 -10.39 -1.44 6.43
N ARG A 72 -10.07 -0.54 5.51
CA ARG A 72 -9.12 -0.77 4.40
C ARG A 72 -7.80 -0.06 4.68
N LEU A 73 -6.72 -0.81 4.60
CA LEU A 73 -5.35 -0.33 4.74
C LEU A 73 -4.59 -0.60 3.44
N VAL A 74 -3.91 0.41 2.91
CA VAL A 74 -3.14 0.34 1.67
C VAL A 74 -1.69 0.73 1.95
N PHE A 75 -0.79 -0.21 1.72
CA PHE A 75 0.64 -0.06 1.93
C PHE A 75 1.40 -0.12 0.60
N SER A 76 2.36 0.78 0.45
CA SER A 76 3.38 0.74 -0.60
C SER A 76 4.61 0.04 -0.05
N VAL A 77 4.93 -1.13 -0.60
CA VAL A 77 6.04 -1.98 -0.19
C VAL A 77 7.11 -1.97 -1.28
N PRO A 78 8.29 -1.37 -1.04
CA PRO A 78 9.34 -1.34 -2.05
C PRO A 78 9.86 -2.76 -2.35
N GLN A 79 10.13 -3.03 -3.64
CA GLN A 79 10.61 -4.34 -4.12
C GLN A 79 11.85 -4.84 -3.36
N CYS A 80 12.75 -3.94 -2.95
CA CYS A 80 13.96 -4.28 -2.20
C CYS A 80 13.68 -4.84 -0.80
N SER A 81 12.51 -4.56 -0.23
CA SER A 81 12.09 -5.10 1.08
C SER A 81 11.49 -6.50 0.98
N VAL A 82 11.23 -6.99 -0.24
CA VAL A 82 10.54 -8.27 -0.47
C VAL A 82 11.55 -9.29 -0.96
N SER A 83 12.08 -10.11 -0.06
CA SER A 83 13.01 -11.19 -0.42
C SER A 83 12.28 -12.40 -1.02
N SER A 84 11.08 -12.71 -0.54
CA SER A 84 10.26 -13.83 -1.03
C SER A 84 8.77 -13.57 -0.81
N LEU A 85 8.02 -13.43 -1.91
CA LEU A 85 6.57 -13.25 -1.88
C LEU A 85 5.86 -14.39 -1.15
N ALA A 86 6.29 -15.64 -1.38
CA ALA A 86 5.68 -16.80 -0.75
C ALA A 86 5.73 -16.71 0.77
N ARG A 87 6.89 -16.30 1.33
CA ARG A 87 7.06 -16.13 2.78
C ARG A 87 6.21 -14.98 3.31
N CYS A 88 6.08 -13.89 2.55
CA CYS A 88 5.24 -12.76 2.90
C CYS A 88 3.76 -13.17 3.00
N PHE A 89 3.24 -13.84 1.97
CA PHE A 89 1.87 -14.36 1.98
C PHE A 89 1.64 -15.31 3.15
N GLN A 90 2.56 -16.24 3.41
CA GLN A 90 2.43 -17.18 4.52
C GLN A 90 2.38 -16.47 5.88
N GLN A 91 3.18 -15.42 6.09
CA GLN A 91 3.16 -14.67 7.35
C GLN A 91 1.88 -13.82 7.52
N ILE A 92 1.38 -13.23 6.44
CA ILE A 92 0.10 -12.52 6.45
C ILE A 92 -1.05 -13.50 6.72
N GLU A 93 -0.96 -14.71 6.17
CA GLU A 93 -1.98 -15.75 6.35
C GLU A 93 -2.00 -16.33 7.77
N ASP A 94 -0.85 -16.52 8.41
CA ASP A 94 -0.77 -16.88 9.83
C ASP A 94 -1.34 -15.78 10.74
N ALA A 95 -1.12 -14.52 10.36
CA ALA A 95 -1.65 -13.36 11.08
C ALA A 95 -3.13 -13.10 10.78
N LYS A 96 -3.67 -13.60 9.66
CA LYS A 96 -5.05 -13.36 9.21
C LYS A 96 -6.08 -13.79 10.24
N GLU A 97 -5.94 -14.99 10.80
CA GLU A 97 -6.85 -15.50 11.83
C GLU A 97 -6.77 -14.66 13.11
N LYS A 98 -5.56 -14.24 13.50
CA LYS A 98 -5.33 -13.46 14.73
C LYS A 98 -5.88 -12.02 14.61
N LEU A 99 -5.78 -11.45 13.42
CA LEU A 99 -6.12 -10.05 13.13
C LEU A 99 -7.52 -9.86 12.53
N ASN A 100 -8.27 -10.93 12.29
CA ASN A 100 -9.56 -10.90 11.58
C ASN A 100 -9.46 -10.19 10.21
N ILE A 101 -8.41 -10.46 9.43
CA ILE A 101 -8.31 -9.93 8.07
C ILE A 101 -9.34 -10.66 7.20
N VAL A 102 -10.32 -9.92 6.67
CA VAL A 102 -11.36 -10.45 5.79
C VAL A 102 -10.77 -10.75 4.42
N GLU A 103 -10.00 -9.79 3.89
CA GLU A 103 -9.44 -9.86 2.56
C GLU A 103 -8.06 -9.18 2.54
N TYR A 104 -7.14 -9.72 1.74
CA TYR A 104 -5.88 -9.06 1.43
C TYR A 104 -5.60 -9.22 -0.06
N SER A 105 -4.93 -8.23 -0.65
CA SER A 105 -4.46 -8.23 -2.02
C SER A 105 -3.04 -7.73 -2.07
N PHE A 106 -2.16 -8.45 -2.76
CA PHE A 106 -0.77 -8.06 -2.94
C PHE A 106 -0.48 -7.99 -4.44
N SER A 107 -0.38 -6.78 -4.95
CA SER A 107 -0.29 -6.50 -6.39
C SER A 107 1.03 -5.81 -6.71
N GLN A 108 1.71 -6.22 -7.78
CA GLN A 108 2.88 -5.48 -8.26
C GLN A 108 2.43 -4.21 -8.97
N THR A 109 3.11 -3.09 -8.71
CA THR A 109 2.85 -1.85 -9.45
C THR A 109 3.07 -2.07 -10.94
N THR A 110 2.07 -1.72 -11.76
CA THR A 110 2.17 -1.86 -13.22
C THR A 110 2.98 -0.72 -13.82
N LEU A 111 3.48 -0.92 -15.04
CA LEU A 111 4.16 0.14 -15.79
C LEU A 111 3.24 1.36 -16.03
N GLU A 112 1.94 1.11 -16.16
CA GLU A 112 0.93 2.17 -16.27
C GLU A 112 0.86 3.02 -15.00
N GLN A 113 0.89 2.42 -13.80
CA GLN A 113 0.91 3.18 -12.56
C GLN A 113 2.20 3.99 -12.36
N VAL A 114 3.34 3.47 -12.81
CA VAL A 114 4.59 4.23 -12.89
C VAL A 114 4.43 5.45 -13.78
N PHE A 115 3.86 5.26 -14.95
CA PHE A 115 3.60 6.34 -15.90
C PHE A 115 2.62 7.38 -15.35
N LEU A 116 1.56 6.94 -14.66
CA LEU A 116 0.59 7.82 -14.00
C LEU A 116 1.22 8.62 -12.85
N LYS A 117 2.13 8.04 -12.05
CA LYS A 117 2.87 8.79 -11.02
C LYS A 117 3.73 9.88 -11.68
N PHE A 118 4.45 9.57 -12.76
CA PHE A 118 5.22 10.58 -13.51
C PHE A 118 4.37 11.70 -14.10
N ALA A 119 3.17 11.38 -14.58
CA ALA A 119 2.25 12.39 -15.12
C ALA A 119 1.68 13.30 -14.02
N GLN A 120 1.45 12.76 -12.81
CA GLN A 120 0.88 13.49 -11.67
C GLN A 120 1.90 14.40 -10.97
N THR A 121 3.14 13.94 -10.72
CA THR A 121 4.19 14.76 -10.09
C THR A 121 4.43 16.08 -10.84
N GLU A 122 4.31 16.05 -12.17
CA GLU A 122 4.58 17.19 -13.06
C GLU A 122 3.36 18.10 -13.30
N ASN A 123 2.20 17.73 -12.77
CA ASN A 123 1.05 18.63 -12.66
C ASN A 123 1.16 19.50 -11.40
N VAL A 124 1.80 18.98 -10.34
CA VAL A 124 2.02 19.73 -9.09
C VAL A 124 3.17 20.74 -9.25
N GLU A 125 4.26 20.40 -9.95
CA GLU A 125 5.36 21.34 -10.22
C GLU A 125 5.02 22.49 -11.19
N SER A 126 3.83 22.48 -11.81
CA SER A 126 3.38 23.60 -12.67
C SER A 126 2.46 24.59 -11.93
N SER A 127 2.26 24.45 -10.61
CA SER A 127 1.39 25.33 -9.81
C SER A 127 2.12 26.19 -8.77
N ASP A 128 3.44 26.07 -8.64
CA ASP A 128 4.26 26.83 -7.67
C ASP A 128 5.18 27.88 -8.30
N GLN A 129 4.79 28.47 -9.44
CA GLN A 129 5.52 29.62 -10.00
C GLN A 129 4.60 30.72 -10.54
N GLU A 130 3.61 31.13 -9.74
CA GLU A 130 2.95 32.43 -9.89
C GLU A 130 2.82 33.10 -8.51
N HIS A 131 3.84 33.88 -8.13
CA HIS A 131 3.71 35.02 -7.24
C HIS A 131 4.77 36.07 -7.55
#